data_AF-H5SE76-F1
#
_entry.id   AF-H5SE76-F1
#
_cell.length_a   1.000
_cell.length_b   1.000
_cell.length_c   1.000
_cell.angle_alpha   90.00
_cell.angle_beta   90.00
_cell.angle_gamma   90.00
#
_symmetry.space_group_name_H-M   'P 1'
#
loop_
_entity.id
_entity.type
_entity.pdbx_description
1 polymer ?
#
loop_
_entity_poly.entity_id
_entity_poly.type
_entity_poly.pdbx_seq_one_letter_code
_entity_poly.pdbx_strand_id
1 'polypeptide(L)'
;MATAQTGGGMESRELKLALQQIEKQFGKGAIMQLGESPVADVAGISTGALSLDIALGGRGLPRGRIVEIFGPESSGKTTIALHAIANAQKQGGVAAFIDAEHALDPAWAKRLGVDLEALLVSQPSCGEEALKIAEMLVKSNAVDI
;
A
#
# COMPACT_ATOMS: atom_id res chain seq x y z
N MET A 1 -28.28 24.20 28.07
CA MET A 1 -28.99 23.04 27.49
C MET A 1 -27.94 21.97 27.20
N ALA A 2 -28.04 20.87 27.95
CA ALA A 2 -27.32 19.59 27.89
C ALA A 2 -25.88 19.50 27.30
N THR A 3 -24.93 19.30 28.21
CA THR A 3 -23.67 18.58 28.00
C THR A 3 -23.92 17.12 27.58
N ALA A 4 -23.27 16.65 26.51
CA ALA A 4 -23.15 15.23 26.21
C ALA A 4 -21.71 14.78 26.49
N GLN A 5 -21.51 14.20 27.66
CA GLN A 5 -20.41 13.27 27.93
C GLN A 5 -20.77 11.94 27.24
N THR A 6 -19.91 11.47 26.35
CA THR A 6 -19.93 10.09 25.81
C THR A 6 -18.47 9.68 25.64
N GLY A 7 -17.93 8.64 26.24
CA GLY A 7 -18.43 7.67 27.19
C GLY A 7 -17.21 6.77 27.43
N GLY A 8 -16.58 6.91 28.59
CA GLY A 8 -15.49 6.01 29.00
C GLY A 8 -16.07 4.62 29.21
N GLY A 9 -15.85 3.73 28.24
CA GLY A 9 -16.20 2.32 28.37
C GLY A 9 -15.38 1.71 29.50
N MET A 10 -16.06 1.08 30.45
CA MET A 10 -15.45 0.32 31.54
C MET A 10 -14.58 -0.80 30.94
N GLU A 11 -13.27 -0.57 30.83
CA GLU A 11 -12.31 -1.58 30.40
C GLU A 11 -12.34 -2.73 31.41
N SER A 12 -12.95 -3.86 31.04
CA SER A 12 -12.94 -5.04 31.92
C SER A 12 -11.49 -5.47 32.14
N ARG A 13 -11.17 -5.88 33.38
CA ARG A 13 -9.83 -6.40 33.71
C ARG A 13 -9.45 -7.57 32.81
N GLU A 14 -10.42 -8.37 32.40
CA GLU A 14 -10.29 -9.48 31.46
C GLU A 14 -9.84 -9.00 30.08
N LEU A 15 -10.43 -7.90 29.58
CA LEU A 15 -10.05 -7.29 28.31
C LEU A 15 -8.58 -6.83 28.35
N LYS A 16 -8.14 -6.15 29.42
CA LYS A 16 -6.73 -5.73 29.55
C LYS A 16 -5.76 -6.91 29.54
N LEU A 17 -6.10 -8.00 30.24
CA LEU A 17 -5.26 -9.20 30.27
C LEU A 17 -5.18 -9.88 28.91
N ALA A 18 -6.30 -9.97 28.19
CA ALA A 18 -6.33 -10.49 26.83
C ALA A 18 -5.49 -9.65 25.87
N LEU A 19 -5.61 -8.33 25.92
CA LEU A 19 -4.81 -7.40 25.10
C LEU A 19 -3.31 -7.57 25.37
N GLN A 20 -2.89 -7.66 26.63
CA GLN A 20 -1.49 -7.89 27.00
C GLN A 20 -0.96 -9.25 26.53
N GLN A 21 -1.78 -10.31 26.59
CA GLN A 21 -1.39 -11.62 26.08
C GLN A 21 -1.19 -11.61 24.56
N ILE A 22 -2.06 -10.90 23.83
CA ILE A 22 -1.94 -10.73 22.38
C ILE A 22 -0.64 -9.99 22.04
N GLU A 23 -0.35 -8.85 22.69
CA GLU A 23 0.90 -8.13 22.45
C GLU A 23 2.16 -8.94 22.80
N LYS A 24 2.10 -9.77 23.85
CA LYS A 24 3.23 -10.62 24.24
C LYS A 24 3.51 -11.72 23.22
N GLN A 25 2.47 -12.31 22.62
CA GLN A 25 2.62 -13.42 21.66
C GLN A 25 2.95 -12.92 20.25
N PHE A 26 2.37 -11.80 19.83
CA PHE A 26 2.41 -11.34 18.44
C PHE A 26 3.20 -10.03 18.24
N GLY A 27 3.69 -9.43 19.33
CA GLY A 27 4.47 -8.19 19.31
C GLY A 27 3.63 -6.95 19.63
N LYS A 28 4.33 -5.85 19.98
CA LYS A 28 3.70 -4.55 20.24
C LYS A 28 2.90 -4.11 19.01
N GLY A 29 1.67 -3.66 19.23
CA GLY A 29 0.79 -3.20 18.16
C GLY A 29 0.03 -4.30 17.41
N ALA A 30 0.12 -5.55 17.85
CA ALA A 30 -0.72 -6.64 17.35
C ALA A 30 -2.24 -6.41 17.60
N ILE A 31 -2.59 -5.56 18.56
CA ILE A 31 -3.94 -5.09 18.82
C ILE A 31 -3.91 -3.66 19.36
N MET A 32 -4.79 -2.80 18.87
CA MET A 32 -4.82 -1.37 19.21
C MET A 32 -6.27 -0.90 19.30
N GLN A 33 -6.56 0.04 20.21
CA GLN A 33 -7.81 0.80 20.11
C GLN A 33 -7.71 1.76 18.92
N LEU A 34 -8.74 1.73 18.05
CA LEU A 34 -8.76 2.49 16.81
C LEU A 34 -8.65 4.01 17.02
N GLY A 35 -9.04 4.52 18.19
CA GLY A 35 -8.98 5.94 18.54
C GLY A 35 -7.67 6.40 19.20
N GLU A 36 -6.77 5.49 19.59
CA GLU A 36 -5.56 5.83 20.35
C GLU A 36 -4.30 5.96 19.49
N SER A 37 -4.38 5.62 18.19
CA SER A 37 -3.26 5.86 17.29
C SER A 37 -3.32 7.29 16.74
N PRO A 38 -2.29 8.13 16.94
CA PRO A 38 -2.14 9.28 16.07
C PRO A 38 -2.12 8.77 14.64
N VAL A 39 -2.96 9.32 13.76
CA VAL A 39 -2.89 9.04 12.33
C VAL A 39 -1.49 9.41 11.89
N ALA A 40 -0.62 8.41 11.74
CA ALA A 40 0.74 8.64 11.31
C ALA A 40 0.70 9.35 9.96
N ASP A 41 1.55 10.35 9.81
CA ASP A 41 1.66 11.12 8.58
C ASP A 41 2.28 10.22 7.49
N VAL A 42 1.44 9.45 6.79
CA VAL A 42 1.91 8.51 5.76
C VAL A 42 2.11 9.29 4.46
N ALA A 43 3.34 9.27 3.95
CA ALA A 43 3.66 9.79 2.63
C ALA A 43 2.97 8.94 1.55
N GLY A 44 2.52 9.58 0.47
CA GLY A 44 1.85 8.89 -0.63
C GLY A 44 2.54 9.09 -1.97
N ILE A 45 2.20 8.20 -2.92
CA ILE A 45 2.63 8.23 -4.31
C ILE A 45 1.43 8.65 -5.15
N SER A 46 1.53 9.76 -5.88
CA SER A 46 0.43 10.24 -6.72
C SER A 46 -0.01 9.18 -7.72
N THR A 47 -1.32 9.02 -7.86
CA THR A 47 -1.94 8.12 -8.84
C THR A 47 -1.87 8.66 -10.28
N GLY A 48 -1.41 9.90 -10.47
CA GLY A 48 -1.45 10.62 -11.74
C GLY A 48 -2.81 11.25 -12.06
N ALA A 49 -3.86 10.92 -11.30
CA ALA A 49 -5.18 11.52 -11.39
C ALA A 49 -5.47 12.36 -10.14
N LEU A 50 -5.44 13.69 -10.28
CA LEU A 50 -5.66 14.61 -9.16
C LEU A 50 -6.97 14.35 -8.39
N SER A 51 -8.05 14.03 -9.11
CA SER A 51 -9.33 13.69 -8.49
C SER A 51 -9.26 12.47 -7.59
N LEU A 52 -8.50 11.44 -7.99
CA LEU A 52 -8.30 10.24 -7.20
C LEU A 52 -7.37 10.51 -6.01
N ASP A 53 -6.30 11.29 -6.20
CA ASP A 53 -5.42 11.69 -5.12
C ASP A 53 -6.17 12.46 -4.03
N ILE A 54 -7.07 13.38 -4.41
CA ILE A 54 -7.96 14.09 -3.48
C ILE A 54 -8.88 13.11 -2.75
N ALA A 55 -9.50 12.16 -3.47
CA ALA A 55 -10.36 11.15 -2.86
C ALA A 55 -9.60 10.26 -1.85
N LEU A 56 -8.29 10.08 -2.05
CA LEU A 56 -7.38 9.37 -1.14
C LEU A 56 -6.77 10.27 -0.05
N GLY A 57 -7.39 11.42 0.25
CA GLY A 57 -6.94 12.34 1.30
C GLY A 57 -5.84 13.32 0.84
N GLY A 58 -5.69 13.50 -0.47
CA GLY A 58 -4.78 14.48 -1.09
C GLY A 58 -3.34 13.99 -1.29
N ARG A 59 -3.07 12.69 -1.09
CA ARG A 59 -1.70 12.15 -1.04
C ARG A 59 -1.40 11.05 -2.05
N GLY A 60 -2.43 10.51 -2.71
CA GLY A 60 -2.30 9.34 -3.57
C GLY A 60 -2.18 8.03 -2.78
N LEU A 61 -1.49 7.04 -3.33
CA LEU A 61 -1.34 5.71 -2.75
C LEU A 61 -0.40 5.73 -1.54
N PRO A 62 -0.79 5.23 -0.35
CA PRO A 62 0.03 5.29 0.85
C PRO A 62 1.25 4.36 0.77
N ARG A 63 2.44 4.88 1.13
CA ARG A 63 3.67 4.09 1.23
C ARG A 63 3.64 3.14 2.42
N GLY A 64 4.30 1.99 2.29
CA GLY A 64 4.40 0.97 3.36
C GLY A 64 3.07 0.30 3.70
N ARG A 65 2.10 0.33 2.77
CA ARG A 65 0.77 -0.29 2.91
C ARG A 65 0.46 -1.11 1.66
N ILE A 66 -0.39 -2.12 1.84
CA ILE A 66 -0.94 -2.88 0.72
C ILE A 66 -2.13 -2.08 0.15
N VAL A 67 -2.15 -1.92 -1.17
CA VAL A 67 -3.26 -1.30 -1.90
C VAL A 67 -3.78 -2.30 -2.92
N GLU A 68 -5.10 -2.50 -2.93
CA GLU A 68 -5.77 -3.34 -3.93
C GLU A 68 -6.54 -2.46 -4.91
N ILE A 69 -6.26 -2.63 -6.21
CA ILE A 69 -7.00 -2.00 -7.30
C ILE A 69 -7.71 -3.11 -8.08
N PHE A 70 -9.03 -3.24 -7.91
CA PHE A 70 -9.83 -4.29 -8.53
C PHE A 70 -10.93 -3.73 -9.43
N GLY A 71 -11.49 -4.56 -10.30
CA GLY A 71 -12.54 -4.19 -11.24
C GLY A 71 -12.50 -4.98 -12.56
N PRO A 72 -13.47 -4.75 -13.46
CA PRO A 72 -13.60 -5.48 -14.72
C PRO A 72 -12.35 -5.39 -15.62
N GLU A 73 -12.19 -6.32 -16.55
CA GLU A 73 -11.18 -6.20 -17.60
C GLU A 73 -11.35 -4.86 -18.35
N SER A 74 -10.24 -4.26 -18.78
CA SER A 74 -10.23 -2.96 -19.47
C SER A 74 -10.78 -1.77 -18.65
N SER A 75 -10.96 -1.89 -17.33
CA SER A 75 -11.39 -0.76 -16.47
C SER A 75 -10.29 0.26 -16.13
N GLY A 76 -9.04 0.02 -16.57
CA GLY A 76 -7.91 0.93 -16.35
C GLY A 76 -7.04 0.63 -15.12
N LYS A 77 -7.22 -0.51 -14.45
CA LYS A 77 -6.43 -0.92 -13.25
C LYS A 77 -4.92 -0.79 -13.48
N THR A 78 -4.41 -1.46 -14.51
CA THR A 78 -2.99 -1.47 -14.87
C THR A 78 -2.50 -0.07 -15.23
N THR A 79 -3.33 0.73 -15.90
CA THR A 79 -3.00 2.12 -16.23
C THR A 79 -2.77 2.98 -14.98
N ILE A 80 -3.63 2.83 -13.95
CA ILE A 80 -3.43 3.54 -12.67
C ILE A 80 -2.16 3.05 -11.97
N ALA A 81 -1.91 1.73 -11.95
CA ALA A 81 -0.70 1.17 -11.36
C ALA A 81 0.57 1.68 -12.06
N LEU A 82 0.59 1.73 -13.39
CA LEU A 82 1.71 2.25 -14.18
C LEU A 82 1.93 3.75 -13.97
N HIS A 83 0.87 4.55 -13.77
CA HIS A 83 1.03 5.95 -13.38
C HIS A 83 1.64 6.12 -11.99
N ALA A 84 1.23 5.29 -11.02
CA ALA A 84 1.85 5.30 -9.70
C ALA A 84 3.34 4.95 -9.78
N ILE A 85 3.72 3.93 -10.56
CA ILE A 85 5.11 3.58 -10.86
C ILE A 85 5.87 4.76 -11.47
N ALA A 86 5.33 5.37 -12.53
CA ALA A 86 5.95 6.51 -13.19
C ALA A 86 6.17 7.68 -12.22
N ASN A 87 5.21 7.94 -11.32
CA ASN A 87 5.32 9.01 -10.34
C ASN A 87 6.30 8.68 -9.21
N ALA A 88 6.43 7.42 -8.80
CA ALA A 88 7.47 6.98 -7.88
C ALA A 88 8.87 7.19 -8.48
N GLN A 89 9.07 6.75 -9.73
CA GLN A 89 10.32 6.93 -10.46
C GLN A 89 10.70 8.40 -10.66
N LYS A 90 9.74 9.27 -10.99
CA LYS A 90 9.97 10.73 -11.10
C LYS A 90 10.47 11.36 -9.80
N GLN A 91 10.17 10.76 -8.65
CA GLN A 91 10.66 11.20 -7.34
C GLN A 91 12.02 10.58 -6.99
N GLY A 92 12.66 9.87 -7.93
CA GLY A 92 13.92 9.15 -7.74
C GLY A 92 13.76 7.79 -7.05
N GLY A 93 12.52 7.29 -6.92
CA GLY A 93 12.25 6.00 -6.30
C GLY A 93 12.46 4.81 -7.25
N VAL A 94 12.65 3.63 -6.67
CA VAL A 94 12.80 2.36 -7.42
C VAL A 94 11.45 1.66 -7.48
N ALA A 95 11.07 1.17 -8.66
CA ALA A 95 9.83 0.43 -8.84
C ALA A 95 10.10 -1.02 -9.28
N ALA A 96 9.25 -1.94 -8.83
CA ALA A 96 9.22 -3.31 -9.31
C ALA A 96 7.83 -3.72 -9.81
N PHE A 97 7.80 -4.54 -10.86
CA PHE A 97 6.58 -5.07 -11.44
C PHE A 97 6.65 -6.59 -11.51
N ILE A 98 5.72 -7.25 -10.79
CA ILE A 98 5.58 -8.71 -10.81
C ILE A 98 4.47 -9.07 -11.80
N ASP A 99 4.85 -9.42 -13.02
CA ASP A 99 3.96 -9.72 -14.13
C ASP A 99 3.59 -11.20 -14.17
N ALA A 100 2.53 -11.56 -13.43
CA ALA A 100 1.98 -12.91 -13.46
C ALA A 100 1.05 -13.17 -14.67
N GLU A 101 0.61 -12.12 -15.37
CA GLU A 101 -0.32 -12.22 -16.51
C GLU A 101 0.40 -12.24 -17.86
N HIS A 102 1.71 -11.99 -17.88
CA HIS A 102 2.51 -11.83 -19.10
C HIS A 102 1.92 -10.81 -20.09
N ALA A 103 1.24 -9.78 -19.55
CA ALA A 103 0.40 -8.85 -20.31
C ALA A 103 0.91 -7.41 -20.30
N LEU A 104 2.05 -7.14 -19.65
CA LEU A 104 2.64 -5.81 -19.62
C LEU A 104 3.08 -5.38 -21.04
N ASP A 105 2.50 -4.30 -21.55
CA ASP A 105 2.96 -3.64 -22.78
C ASP A 105 4.01 -2.55 -22.43
N PRO A 106 5.31 -2.77 -22.76
CA PRO A 106 6.36 -1.80 -22.46
C PRO A 106 6.17 -0.48 -23.22
N ALA A 107 5.63 -0.52 -24.45
CA ALA A 107 5.42 0.68 -25.25
C ALA A 107 4.32 1.55 -24.61
N TRP A 108 3.27 0.94 -24.06
CA TRP A 108 2.25 1.65 -23.30
C TRP A 108 2.82 2.23 -21.99
N ALA A 109 3.53 1.43 -21.20
CA ALA A 109 4.16 1.89 -19.96
C ALA A 109 5.08 3.11 -20.17
N LYS A 110 5.92 3.09 -21.23
CA LYS A 110 6.78 4.22 -21.59
C LYS A 110 5.97 5.48 -21.92
N ARG A 111 4.84 5.36 -22.62
CA ARG A 111 3.96 6.50 -22.92
C ARG A 111 3.35 7.12 -21.67
N LEU A 112 3.09 6.32 -20.64
CA LEU A 112 2.60 6.80 -19.34
C LEU A 112 3.71 7.45 -18.49
N GLY A 113 4.96 7.39 -18.94
CA GLY A 113 6.12 8.01 -18.29
C GLY A 113 6.89 7.08 -17.36
N VAL A 114 6.70 5.77 -17.48
CA VAL A 114 7.52 4.77 -16.79
C VAL A 114 8.91 4.77 -17.42
N ASP A 115 9.95 4.86 -16.58
CA ASP A 115 11.32 4.59 -16.97
C ASP A 115 11.53 3.09 -17.07
N LEU A 116 11.54 2.58 -18.30
CA LEU A 116 11.70 1.16 -18.58
C LEU A 116 13.11 0.63 -18.28
N GLU A 117 14.14 1.48 -18.32
CA GLU A 117 15.52 1.04 -18.08
C GLU A 117 15.77 0.80 -16.58
N ALA A 118 15.08 1.55 -15.74
CA ALA A 118 15.15 1.43 -14.29
C ALA A 118 14.08 0.50 -13.66
N LEU A 119 13.07 0.07 -14.44
CA LEU A 119 11.99 -0.78 -13.91
C LEU A 119 12.45 -2.22 -13.70
N LEU A 120 12.37 -2.72 -12.47
CA LEU A 120 12.60 -4.13 -12.17
C LEU A 120 11.36 -4.93 -12.59
N VAL A 121 11.52 -5.96 -13.43
CA VAL A 121 10.41 -6.81 -13.88
C VAL A 121 10.71 -8.27 -13.54
N SER A 122 9.71 -8.95 -12.98
CA SER A 122 9.74 -10.40 -12.74
C SER A 122 8.53 -11.05 -13.38
N GLN A 123 8.75 -12.17 -14.06
CA GLN A 123 7.72 -13.02 -14.66
C GLN A 123 7.74 -14.40 -13.99
N PRO A 124 7.09 -14.54 -12.82
CA PRO A 124 7.15 -15.76 -12.03
C PRO A 124 6.32 -16.89 -12.66
N SER A 125 6.70 -18.13 -12.36
CA SER A 125 6.03 -19.34 -12.87
C SER A 125 4.78 -19.70 -12.07
N CYS A 126 4.68 -19.24 -10.83
CA CYS A 126 3.55 -19.49 -9.93
C CYS A 126 3.38 -18.38 -8.87
N GLY A 127 2.25 -18.42 -8.14
CA GLY A 127 1.93 -17.43 -7.12
C GLY A 127 2.91 -17.44 -5.93
N GLU A 128 3.39 -18.62 -5.51
CA GLU A 128 4.36 -18.73 -4.43
C GLU A 128 5.70 -18.10 -4.77
N GLU A 129 6.13 -18.22 -6.03
CA GLU A 129 7.33 -17.56 -6.53
C GLU A 129 7.13 -16.04 -6.58
N ALA A 130 6.00 -15.58 -7.11
CA ALA A 130 5.63 -14.16 -7.15
C ALA A 130 5.71 -13.50 -5.76
N LEU A 131 5.11 -14.16 -4.76
CA LEU A 131 5.07 -13.65 -3.38
C LEU A 131 6.46 -13.67 -2.70
N LYS A 132 7.28 -14.70 -2.95
CA LYS A 132 8.65 -14.73 -2.41
C LYS A 132 9.52 -13.61 -2.98
N ILE A 133 9.41 -13.35 -4.29
CA ILE A 133 10.14 -12.26 -4.93
C ILE A 133 9.69 -10.91 -4.36
N ALA A 134 8.37 -10.70 -4.24
CA ALA A 134 7.82 -9.50 -3.60
C ALA A 134 8.31 -9.32 -2.15
N GLU A 135 8.32 -10.40 -1.35
CA GLU A 135 8.83 -10.38 0.03
C GLU A 135 10.31 -9.97 0.09
N MET A 136 11.16 -10.53 -0.77
CA MET A 136 12.58 -10.21 -0.83
C MET A 136 12.82 -8.74 -1.22
N LEU A 137 12.07 -8.23 -2.20
CA LEU A 137 12.13 -6.84 -2.63
C LEU A 137 11.70 -5.89 -1.50
N VAL A 138 10.59 -6.17 -0.82
CA VAL A 138 10.11 -5.36 0.32
C VAL A 138 11.14 -5.38 1.46
N LYS A 139 11.70 -6.55 1.80
CA LYS A 139 12.71 -6.68 2.88
C LYS A 139 14.01 -5.94 2.59
N SER A 140 14.34 -5.69 1.32
CA SER A 140 15.53 -4.93 0.94
C SER A 140 15.47 -3.45 1.37
N ASN A 141 14.26 -2.92 1.60
CA ASN A 141 14.00 -1.48 1.77
C ASN A 141 14.50 -0.60 0.62
N ALA A 142 14.80 -1.19 -0.54
CA ALA A 142 15.32 -0.47 -1.71
C ALA A 142 14.23 -0.17 -2.76
N VAL A 143 13.02 -0.73 -2.62
CA VAL A 143 11.90 -0.57 -3.56
C VAL A 143 10.83 0.33 -2.95
N ASP A 144 10.41 1.34 -3.71
CA ASP A 144 9.41 2.34 -3.33
C ASP A 144 7.97 1.89 -3.60
N ILE A 145 7.77 1.11 -4.67
CA ILE A 145 6.48 0.61 -5.15
C ILE A 145 6.60 -0.73 -5.88
#